data_AF-M1CTW8-F1
#
_entry.id   AF-M1CTW8-F1
#
_cell.length_a   1.000
_cell.length_b   1.000
_cell.length_c   1.000
_cell.angle_alpha   90.00
_cell.angle_beta   90.00
_cell.angle_gamma   90.00
#
_symmetry.space_group_name_H-M   'P 1'
#
loop_
_entity.id
_entity.type
_entity.pdbx_description
1 polymer ?
#
loop_
_entity_poly.entity_id
_entity_poly.type
_entity_poly.pdbx_seq_one_letter_code
_entity_poly.pdbx_strand_id
1 'polypeptide(L)'
;MKGDDGETRMYMPPLLPPPHCETKLITRSDDTENVVKERLRIYHETSKPVEDFYRKRGKLLEFDLPGGIPESWQKLLQALNIYDDDEDKKSAAA
;
A
#
# COMPACT_ATOMS: atom_id res chain seq x y z
N MET A 1 -7.47 -4.53 14.70
CA MET A 1 -8.75 -5.25 14.89
C MET A 1 -8.65 -6.52 14.05
N LYS A 2 -8.81 -7.69 14.66
CA LYS A 2 -8.67 -8.99 13.98
C LYS A 2 -9.90 -9.18 13.07
N GLY A 3 -9.69 -9.47 11.78
CA GLY A 3 -10.77 -9.86 10.89
C GLY A 3 -11.39 -11.19 11.33
N ASP A 4 -12.63 -11.46 10.90
CA ASP A 4 -13.39 -12.68 11.22
C ASP A 4 -12.71 -13.97 10.70
N ASP A 5 -11.73 -13.81 9.82
CA ASP A 5 -10.90 -14.78 9.11
C ASP A 5 -9.50 -14.97 9.74
N GLY A 6 -9.19 -14.24 10.82
CA GLY A 6 -7.87 -14.28 11.43
C GLY A 6 -6.78 -13.51 10.66
N GLU A 7 -7.13 -12.90 9.53
CA GLU A 7 -6.24 -12.00 8.80
C GLU A 7 -6.11 -10.66 9.52
N THR A 8 -4.90 -10.11 9.47
CA THR A 8 -4.63 -8.78 10.00
C THR A 8 -5.23 -7.78 9.03
N ARG A 9 -6.42 -7.26 9.35
CA ARG A 9 -7.07 -6.22 8.55
C ARG A 9 -6.13 -5.03 8.41
N MET A 10 -5.79 -4.69 7.16
CA MET A 10 -5.01 -3.50 6.83
C MET A 10 -5.68 -2.27 7.44
N TYR A 11 -4.95 -1.51 8.25
CA TYR A 11 -5.42 -0.27 8.87
C TYR A 11 -4.66 0.91 8.28
N MET A 12 -5.38 1.77 7.56
CA MET A 12 -4.87 3.04 7.06
C MET A 12 -5.66 4.17 7.70
N PRO A 13 -5.11 4.91 8.68
CA PRO A 13 -5.79 6.07 9.24
C PRO A 13 -5.95 7.15 8.16
N PRO A 14 -7.02 7.95 8.20
CA PRO A 14 -7.21 9.05 7.27
C PRO A 14 -6.11 10.11 7.45
N LEU A 15 -5.64 10.66 6.34
CA LEU A 15 -4.75 11.82 6.35
C LEU A 15 -5.59 13.08 6.57
N LEU A 16 -5.81 13.42 7.85
CA LEU A 16 -6.62 14.56 8.22
C LEU A 16 -5.95 15.88 7.80
N PRO A 17 -6.71 16.84 7.25
CA PRO A 17 -6.21 18.17 6.93
C PRO A 17 -5.99 18.98 8.23
N PRO A 18 -5.41 20.20 8.15
CA PRO A 18 -5.40 21.11 9.29
C PRO A 18 -6.81 21.36 9.85
N PRO A 19 -7.00 21.58 11.16
CA PRO A 19 -8.33 21.65 11.79
C PRO A 19 -9.30 22.65 11.16
N HIS A 20 -8.79 23.81 10.75
CA HIS A 20 -9.59 24.86 10.10
C HIS A 20 -10.08 24.49 8.69
N CYS A 21 -9.62 23.37 8.13
CA CYS A 21 -10.02 22.83 6.84
C CYS A 21 -10.92 21.59 6.95
N GLU A 22 -11.14 21.03 8.15
CA GLU A 22 -11.94 19.82 8.32
C GLU A 22 -13.37 19.98 7.78
N THR A 23 -13.98 21.15 7.97
CA THR A 23 -15.33 21.47 7.49
C THR A 23 -15.46 21.51 5.97
N LYS A 24 -14.34 21.51 5.24
CA LYS A 24 -14.30 21.48 3.77
C LYS A 24 -14.21 20.06 3.22
N LEU A 25 -13.97 19.05 4.07
CA LEU A 25 -13.95 17.66 3.65
C LEU A 25 -15.37 17.23 3.27
N ILE A 26 -15.46 16.56 2.13
CA ILE A 26 -16.69 15.93 1.67
C ILE A 26 -16.38 14.50 1.27
N THR A 27 -17.33 13.59 1.50
CA THR A 27 -17.32 12.28 0.85
C THR A 27 -17.68 12.48 -0.61
N ARG A 28 -16.91 11.88 -1.52
CA ARG A 28 -17.22 12.04 -2.95
C ARG A 28 -18.47 11.23 -3.28
N SER A 29 -19.20 11.67 -4.31
CA SER A 29 -20.41 10.97 -4.76
C SER A 29 -20.18 9.52 -5.19
N ASP A 30 -18.95 9.17 -5.56
CA ASP A 30 -18.54 7.85 -6.04
C ASP A 30 -17.95 6.95 -4.94
N ASP A 31 -17.84 7.42 -3.70
CA ASP A 31 -17.36 6.64 -2.55
C ASP A 31 -18.46 5.71 -2.01
N THR A 32 -18.96 4.81 -2.85
CA THR A 32 -19.98 3.80 -2.51
C THR A 32 -19.46 2.40 -2.74
N GLU A 33 -19.94 1.43 -1.96
CA GLU A 33 -19.48 0.04 -2.05
C GLU A 33 -19.63 -0.55 -3.47
N ASN A 34 -20.74 -0.27 -4.14
CA ASN A 34 -20.99 -0.74 -5.50
C ASN A 34 -19.96 -0.19 -6.50
N VAL A 35 -19.63 1.11 -6.40
CA VAL A 35 -18.62 1.73 -7.26
C VAL A 35 -17.23 1.18 -6.97
N VAL A 36 -16.89 0.96 -5.69
CA VAL A 36 -15.60 0.37 -5.29
C VAL A 36 -15.46 -1.06 -5.82
N LYS A 37 -16.48 -1.90 -5.69
CA LYS A 37 -16.48 -3.27 -6.23
C LYS A 37 -16.27 -3.28 -7.74
N GLU A 38 -16.98 -2.41 -8.45
CA GLU A 38 -16.86 -2.32 -9.91
C GLU A 38 -15.47 -1.82 -10.35
N ARG A 39 -14.90 -0.84 -9.63
CA ARG A 39 -13.52 -0.38 -9.86
C ARG A 39 -12.50 -1.49 -9.67
N LEU A 40 -12.64 -2.30 -8.63
CA LEU A 40 -11.74 -3.43 -8.38
C LEU A 40 -11.86 -4.48 -9.48
N ARG A 41 -13.09 -4.80 -9.93
CA ARG A 41 -13.31 -5.72 -11.07
C ARG A 41 -12.58 -5.23 -12.32
N ILE A 42 -12.79 -3.97 -12.70
CA ILE A 42 -12.15 -3.36 -13.88
C ILE A 42 -10.62 -3.33 -13.70
N TYR A 43 -10.12 -2.96 -12.53
CA TYR A 43 -8.69 -2.95 -12.23
C TYR A 43 -8.09 -4.35 -12.44
N HIS A 44 -8.69 -5.41 -11.89
CA HIS A 44 -8.18 -6.76 -12.06
C HIS A 44 -8.23 -7.21 -13.54
N GLU A 45 -9.33 -6.96 -14.24
CA GLU A 45 -9.45 -7.31 -15.66
C GLU A 45 -8.42 -6.59 -16.55
N THR A 46 -8.14 -5.32 -16.27
CA THR A 46 -7.25 -4.50 -17.09
C THR A 46 -5.77 -4.63 -16.71
N SER A 47 -5.47 -4.81 -15.42
CA SER A 47 -4.10 -4.97 -14.91
C SER A 47 -3.56 -6.38 -15.11
N LYS A 48 -4.40 -7.42 -15.05
CA LYS A 48 -3.95 -8.83 -15.13
C LYS A 48 -3.10 -9.14 -16.37
N PRO A 49 -3.46 -8.71 -17.60
CA PRO A 49 -2.61 -8.93 -18.77
C PRO A 49 -1.23 -8.26 -18.66
N VAL A 50 -1.16 -7.08 -18.04
CA VAL A 50 0.09 -6.32 -17.84
C VAL A 50 0.95 -6.99 -16.78
N GLU A 51 0.36 -7.41 -15.65
CA GLU A 51 1.05 -8.18 -14.63
C GLU A 51 1.63 -9.48 -15.21
N ASP A 52 0.83 -10.25 -15.95
CA ASP A 52 1.28 -11.50 -16.57
C ASP A 52 2.42 -11.28 -17.57
N PHE A 53 2.43 -10.15 -18.28
CA PHE A 53 3.52 -9.75 -19.17
C PHE A 53 4.85 -9.54 -18.44
N TYR A 54 4.83 -8.90 -17.25
CA TYR A 54 6.04 -8.69 -16.44
C TYR A 54 6.43 -9.94 -15.63
N ARG A 55 5.45 -10.70 -15.14
CA ARG A 55 5.63 -11.97 -14.42
C ARG A 55 6.37 -12.98 -15.28
N LYS A 56 5.96 -13.17 -16.55
CA LYS A 56 6.65 -14.05 -17.52
C LYS A 56 8.10 -13.65 -17.81
N ARG A 57 8.48 -12.40 -17.53
CA ARG A 57 9.85 -11.89 -17.71
C ARG A 57 10.68 -11.88 -16.42
N GLY A 58 10.12 -12.34 -15.30
CA GLY A 58 10.76 -12.24 -13.99
C GLY A 58 10.98 -10.79 -13.54
N LYS A 59 10.13 -9.85 -14.00
CA LYS A 59 10.23 -8.42 -13.68
C LYS A 59 9.09 -7.91 -12.80
N LEU A 60 8.35 -8.81 -12.16
CA LEU A 60 7.29 -8.48 -11.23
C LEU A 60 7.72 -8.89 -9.82
N LEU A 61 7.64 -7.96 -8.88
CA LEU A 61 7.87 -8.18 -7.46
C LEU A 61 6.55 -7.96 -6.73
N GLU A 62 6.21 -8.87 -5.83
CA GLU A 62 5.02 -8.81 -4.98
C GLU A 62 5.48 -8.62 -3.52
N PHE A 63 4.79 -7.78 -2.76
CA PHE A 63 5.09 -7.53 -1.34
C PHE A 63 3.82 -7.13 -0.59
N ASP A 64 3.80 -7.39 0.72
CA ASP A 64 2.62 -7.13 1.56
C ASP A 64 2.53 -5.67 2.01
N LEU A 65 1.31 -5.13 1.97
CA LEU A 65 0.96 -3.81 2.52
C LEU A 65 0.18 -3.96 3.84
N PRO A 66 0.84 -3.96 5.01
CA PRO A 66 0.18 -4.14 6.31
C PRO A 66 -0.62 -2.92 6.77
N GLY A 67 -0.37 -1.73 6.20
CA GLY A 67 -0.94 -0.48 6.66
C GLY A 67 -0.57 0.71 5.78
N GLY A 68 -0.53 1.90 6.38
CA GLY A 68 -0.18 3.13 5.68
C GLY A 68 1.28 3.20 5.25
N ILE A 69 1.71 4.40 4.85
CA ILE A 69 3.09 4.64 4.43
C ILE A 69 4.09 4.22 5.52
N PRO A 70 3.95 4.62 6.80
CA PRO A 70 4.92 4.25 7.83
C PRO A 70 5.10 2.73 7.99
N GLU A 71 4.01 1.97 7.93
CA GLU A 71 4.00 0.52 8.12
C GLU A 71 4.48 -0.25 6.88
N SER A 72 4.28 0.31 5.68
CA SER A 72 4.56 -0.35 4.41
C SER A 72 5.90 0.06 3.78
N TRP A 73 6.45 1.22 4.14
CA TRP A 73 7.65 1.80 3.51
C TRP A 73 8.86 0.86 3.58
N GLN A 74 9.13 0.31 4.77
CA GLN A 74 10.26 -0.59 4.97
C GLN A 74 10.13 -1.85 4.11
N LYS A 75 8.94 -2.46 4.05
CA LYS A 75 8.70 -3.65 3.23
C LYS A 75 8.94 -3.39 1.73
N LEU A 76 8.57 -2.21 1.24
CA LEU A 76 8.83 -1.81 -0.14
C LEU A 76 10.33 -1.70 -0.41
N LEU A 77 11.09 -1.02 0.46
CA LEU A 77 12.54 -0.93 0.32
C LEU A 77 13.20 -2.31 0.35
N GLN A 78 12.63 -3.27 1.11
CA GLN A 78 13.19 -4.62 1.26
C GLN A 78 12.98 -5.37 -0.04
N ALA A 79 11.77 -5.30 -0.59
CA ALA A 79 11.43 -5.90 -1.87
C ALA A 79 12.30 -5.35 -3.01
N LEU A 80 12.66 -4.06 -2.97
CA LEU A 80 13.51 -3.42 -3.97
C LEU A 80 15.01 -3.59 -3.72
N ASN A 81 15.42 -4.17 -2.59
CA ASN A 81 16.81 -4.28 -2.17
C ASN A 81 17.54 -2.92 -2.14
N ILE A 82 16.88 -1.88 -1.62
CA ILE A 82 17.42 -0.51 -1.48
C ILE A 82 17.75 -0.22 0.00
N TYR A 83 18.25 -1.22 0.73
CA TYR A 83 18.82 -0.96 2.06
C TYR A 83 20.29 -0.64 1.92
N ASP A 84 20.67 0.58 2.29
CA ASP A 84 22.05 0.92 2.59
C ASP A 84 22.40 0.30 3.94
N ASP A 85 23.03 -0.87 3.89
CA ASP A 85 23.68 -1.55 5.03
C ASP A 85 24.86 -0.73 5.62
N ASP A 86 25.18 0.43 5.02
CA ASP A 86 26.45 1.15 5.19
C ASP A 86 26.41 2.33 6.18
N GLU A 87 25.25 2.86 6.56
CA GLU A 87 25.17 3.94 7.57
C GLU A 87 25.26 3.40 9.01
N ASP A 88 24.77 2.18 9.28
CA ASP A 88 24.81 1.59 10.63
C ASP A 88 26.15 0.90 10.96
N LYS A 89 26.92 0.43 9.95
CA LYS A 89 28.25 -0.16 10.19
C LYS A 89 29.32 0.88 10.54
N LYS A 90 29.11 2.17 10.27
CA LYS A 90 30.06 3.23 10.66
C LYS A 90 29.85 3.77 12.08
N SER A 91 28.70 3.51 12.70
CA SER A 91 28.40 3.97 14.07
C SER A 91 28.68 2.92 15.15
N ALA A 92 28.88 1.65 14.76
CA ALA A 92 29.28 0.57 15.67
C ALA A 92 30.81 0.36 15.77
N ALA A 93 31.59 1.21 15.09
CA ALA A 93 33.05 1.27 15.19
C ALA A 93 33.49 2.67 15.68
N ALA A 94 33.08 3.03 16.90
CA ALA A 94 33.62 4.16 17.66
C ALA A 94 33.82 3.76 19.12
#